data_AF-A0A4Y7ZL24-F1
#
_entry.id   AF-A0A4Y7ZL24-F1
#
_cell.length_a   1.000
_cell.length_b   1.000
_cell.length_c   1.000
_cell.angle_alpha   90.00
_cell.angle_beta   90.00
_cell.angle_gamma   90.00
#
_symmetry.space_group_name_H-M   'P 1'
#
loop_
_entity.id
_entity.type
_entity.pdbx_description
1 polymer ?
#
loop_
_entity_poly.entity_id
_entity_poly.type
_entity_poly.pdbx_seq_one_letter_code
_entity_poly.pdbx_strand_id
1 'polypeptide(L)' 'MEWPSIKDCYAAMSAFSEYYMEGEQLEEWRSIIETGLNEERFPPGKGFLYEIEKVMKTSSKPEIQDRKNLHEIICMVCI' A
#
# COMPACT_ATOMS: atom_id res chain seq x y z
N MET A 1 -9.70 14.49 -14.75
CA MET A 1 -9.22 13.35 -13.93
C MET A 1 -9.39 13.79 -12.49
N GLU A 2 -10.19 13.07 -11.71
CA GLU A 2 -10.33 13.35 -10.27
C GLU A 2 -9.05 12.88 -9.56
N TRP A 3 -8.55 13.69 -8.62
CA TRP A 3 -7.36 13.35 -7.85
C TRP A 3 -7.70 12.25 -6.84
N PRO A 4 -6.88 11.19 -6.68
CA PRO A 4 -7.17 10.13 -5.71
C PRO A 4 -7.20 10.68 -4.28
N SER A 5 -8.08 10.14 -3.45
CA SER A 5 -8.21 10.50 -2.04
C SER A 5 -7.22 9.74 -1.15
N ILE A 6 -7.09 10.19 0.11
CA ILE A 6 -6.35 9.45 1.15
C ILE A 6 -6.90 8.02 1.31
N LYS A 7 -8.22 7.84 1.18
CA LYS A 7 -8.86 6.51 1.26
C LYS A 7 -8.46 5.62 0.09
N ASP A 8 -8.36 6.19 -1.12
CA ASP A 8 -7.89 5.45 -2.29
C ASP A 8 -6.43 5.02 -2.14
N CYS A 9 -5.59 5.86 -1.52
CA CYS A 9 -4.22 5.50 -1.19
C CYS A 9 -4.14 4.34 -0.19
N TYR A 10 -4.89 4.39 0.91
CA TYR A 10 -4.92 3.29 1.88
C TYR A 10 -5.50 2.01 1.27
N ALA A 11 -6.48 2.10 0.38
CA ALA A 11 -7.00 0.94 -0.35
C ALA A 11 -5.93 0.33 -1.26
N ALA A 12 -5.15 1.15 -1.98
CA ALA A 12 -4.04 0.67 -2.78
C ALA A 12 -2.94 0.01 -1.92
N MET A 13 -2.63 0.59 -0.77
CA MET A 13 -1.70 -0.01 0.21
C MET A 13 -2.22 -1.37 0.71
N SER A 14 -3.51 -1.48 1.05
CA SER A 14 -4.12 -2.75 1.51
C SER A 14 -4.01 -3.83 0.44
N ALA A 15 -4.30 -3.51 -0.82
CA ALA A 15 -4.21 -4.46 -1.92
C ALA A 15 -2.78 -5.01 -2.09
N PHE A 16 -1.77 -4.15 -1.99
CA PHE A 16 -0.37 -4.57 -2.02
C PHE A 16 0.01 -5.44 -0.81
N SER A 17 -0.34 -5.00 0.40
CA SER A 17 -0.04 -5.72 1.64
C SER A 17 -0.66 -7.12 1.63
N GLU A 18 -1.96 -7.23 1.39
CA GLU A 18 -2.68 -8.50 1.40
C GLU A 18 -2.17 -9.48 0.34
N TYR A 19 -1.68 -8.97 -0.80
CA TYR A 19 -1.16 -9.81 -1.86
C TYR A 19 0.26 -10.30 -1.59
N TYR A 20 1.17 -9.41 -1.19
CA TYR A 20 2.60 -9.73 -1.11
C TYR A 20 3.10 -10.06 0.30
N MET A 21 2.57 -9.41 1.34
CA MET A 21 3.06 -9.55 2.71
C MET A 21 2.35 -10.70 3.44
N GLU A 22 3.02 -11.28 4.42
CA GLU A 22 2.53 -12.41 5.20
C GLU A 22 2.97 -12.31 6.66
N GLY A 23 2.27 -13.00 7.57
CA GLY A 23 2.62 -13.06 8.99
C GLY A 23 2.65 -11.68 9.68
N GLU A 24 3.63 -11.48 10.57
CA GLU A 24 3.75 -10.25 11.38
C GLU A 24 3.83 -8.98 10.52
N GLN A 25 4.48 -9.04 9.36
CA GLN A 25 4.61 -7.88 8.47
C GLN A 25 3.24 -7.45 7.91
N LEU A 26 2.38 -8.41 7.53
CA LEU A 26 1.03 -8.10 7.07
C LEU A 26 0.18 -7.49 8.19
N GLU A 27 0.26 -8.07 9.39
CA GLU A 27 -0.51 -7.58 10.55
C GLU A 27 -0.07 -6.18 10.98
N GLU A 28 1.22 -5.87 10.93
CA GLU A 28 1.74 -4.52 11.17
C GLU A 28 1.14 -3.51 10.17
N TRP A 29 1.23 -3.81 8.87
CA TRP A 29 0.73 -2.90 7.84
C TRP A 29 -0.79 -2.75 7.87
N ARG A 30 -1.53 -3.82 8.18
CA ARG A 30 -2.98 -3.74 8.43
C ARG A 30 -3.29 -2.79 9.57
N SER A 31 -2.62 -2.93 10.71
CA SER A 31 -2.81 -2.04 11.86
C SER A 31 -2.52 -0.58 11.50
N ILE A 32 -1.46 -0.31 10.73
CA ILE A 32 -1.10 1.04 10.28
C ILE A 32 -2.19 1.61 9.36
N ILE A 33 -2.66 0.82 8.39
CA ILE A 33 -3.70 1.23 7.42
C ILE A 33 -5.02 1.51 8.15
N GLU A 34 -5.45 0.62 9.03
CA GLU A 34 -6.71 0.77 9.79
C GLU A 34 -6.66 1.98 10.72
N THR A 35 -5.56 2.17 11.46
CA THR A 35 -5.36 3.36 12.30
C THR A 35 -5.37 4.63 11.46
N GLY A 36 -4.67 4.61 10.32
CA GLY A 36 -4.59 5.73 9.40
C GLY A 36 -5.95 6.14 8.83
N LEU A 37 -6.79 5.16 8.49
CA LEU A 37 -8.16 5.37 8.03
C LEU A 37 -9.06 5.93 9.14
N ASN A 38 -8.98 5.38 10.35
CA ASN A 38 -9.82 5.77 11.48
C ASN A 38 -9.49 7.16 12.01
N GLU A 39 -8.22 7.54 11.98
CA GLU A 39 -7.74 8.83 12.49
C GLU A 39 -7.57 9.88 11.38
N GLU A 40 -7.96 9.57 10.15
CA GLU A 40 -7.77 10.43 8.96
C GLU A 40 -6.32 10.93 8.80
N ARG A 41 -5.34 10.10 9.18
CA ARG A 41 -3.92 10.42 9.07
C ARG A 41 -3.45 10.29 7.63
N PHE A 42 -2.51 11.15 7.24
CA PHE A 42 -1.88 11.07 5.93
C PHE A 42 -1.11 9.74 5.76
N PRO A 43 -1.23 9.03 4.61
CA PRO A 43 -0.63 7.71 4.45
C PRO A 43 0.91 7.72 4.42
N PRO A 44 1.57 6.70 4.96
CA PRO A 44 3.03 6.59 4.95
C PRO A 44 3.56 6.06 3.60
N GLY A 45 3.16 6.66 2.48
CA GLY A 45 3.37 6.10 1.13
C GLY A 45 4.82 5.78 0.78
N LYS A 46 5.78 6.67 1.08
CA LYS A 46 7.21 6.41 0.77
C LYS A 46 7.80 5.24 1.57
N GLY A 47 7.48 5.14 2.86
CA GLY A 47 7.93 4.04 3.72
C GLY A 47 7.30 2.72 3.30
N PHE A 48 6.01 2.76 2.96
CA PHE A 48 5.28 1.62 2.43
C PHE A 48 5.86 1.11 1.11
N LEU A 49 6.07 1.99 0.12
CA LEU A 49 6.62 1.61 -1.19
C LEU A 49 8.01 0.97 -1.08
N TYR A 50 8.84 1.46 -0.15
CA TYR A 50 10.14 0.84 0.09
C TYR A 50 10.03 -0.58 0.64
N GLU A 51 9.14 -0.82 1.60
CA GLU A 51 8.95 -2.15 2.18
C GLU A 51 8.26 -3.12 1.21
N ILE A 52 7.24 -2.67 0.45
CA ILE A 52 6.60 -3.53 -0.54
C ILE A 52 7.57 -3.90 -1.67
N GLU A 53 8.42 -2.98 -2.14
CA GLU A 53 9.42 -3.30 -3.17
C GLU A 53 10.42 -4.36 -2.72
N LYS A 54 10.82 -4.35 -1.43
CA LYS A 54 11.68 -5.40 -0.87
C LYS A 54 10.99 -6.75 -0.91
N VAL A 55 9.74 -6.81 -0.45
CA VAL A 55 8.96 -8.06 -0.41
C VAL A 55 8.73 -8.59 -1.82
N MET A 56 8.41 -7.71 -2.77
CA MET A 56 8.20 -8.10 -4.17
C MET A 56 9.46 -8.68 -4.81
N LYS A 57 10.66 -8.20 -4.46
CA LYS A 57 11.93 -8.73 -4.99
C LYS A 57 12.25 -10.15 -4.51
N THR A 58 11.75 -10.54 -3.36
CA THR A 58 11.98 -11.88 -2.77
C THR A 58 10.79 -12.82 -2.93
N SER A 59 9.63 -12.30 -3.33
CA SER A 59 8.41 -13.07 -3.56
C SER A 59 8.49 -13.89 -4.84
N SER A 60 7.98 -15.13 -4.80
CA SER A 60 7.72 -15.95 -5.99
C SER A 60 6.33 -15.71 -6.59
N LYS A 61 5.51 -14.85 -5.98
CA LYS A 61 4.17 -14.51 -6.47
C LYS A 61 4.29 -13.74 -7.80
N PRO A 62 3.36 -13.96 -8.75
CA PRO A 62 3.33 -13.16 -9.96
C PRO A 62 3.04 -11.68 -9.63
N GLU A 63 3.13 -10.84 -10.65
CA GLU A 63 2.77 -9.44 -10.52
C GLU A 63 1.27 -9.30 -10.19
N ILE A 64 0.94 -8.51 -9.17
CA ILE A 64 -0.45 -8.22 -8.81
C ILE A 64 -1.14 -7.55 -10.00
N GLN A 65 -2.41 -7.90 -10.23
CA GLN A 65 -3.22 -7.21 -11.21
C GLN A 65 -3.28 -5.71 -10.89
N ASP A 66 -3.22 -4.88 -11.94
CA ASP A 66 -3.26 -3.42 -11.82
C ASP A 66 -2.14 -2.79 -10.99
N ARG A 67 -1.01 -3.49 -10.78
CA ARG A 67 0.16 -2.98 -10.03
C ARG A 67 0.51 -1.53 -10.37
N LYS A 68 0.60 -1.20 -11.66
CA LYS A 68 0.96 0.16 -12.12
C LYS A 68 -0.03 1.20 -11.59
N ASN A 69 -1.32 0.92 -11.69
CA ASN A 69 -2.36 1.81 -11.22
C ASN A 69 -2.33 1.96 -9.69
N LEU A 70 -2.18 0.85 -8.95
CA LEU A 70 -2.05 0.88 -7.49
C LEU A 70 -0.84 1.70 -7.04
N HIS A 71 0.30 1.53 -7.72
CA HIS A 71 1.52 2.29 -7.44
C HIS A 71 1.34 3.78 -7.77
N GLU A 72 0.72 4.10 -8.91
CA GLU A 72 0.43 5.49 -9.31
C GLU A 72 -0.49 6.20 -8.31
N ILE A 73 -1.52 5.51 -7.80
CA ILE A 73 -2.40 6.07 -6.74
C ILE A 73 -1.57 6.46 -5.51
N ILE A 74 -0.69 5.56 -5.03
CA ILE A 74 0.14 5.85 -3.85
C ILE A 74 1.07 7.03 -4.12
N CYS A 75 1.72 7.07 -5.29
CA CYS A 75 2.58 8.20 -5.66
C CYS A 75 1.80 9.51 -5.74
N MET A 76 0.66 9.56 -6.42
CA MET A 76 -0.12 10.79 -6.58
C MET A 76 -0.63 11.36 -5.25
N VAL A 77 -0.91 10.50 -4.28
CA VAL A 77 -1.38 10.96 -2.97
C VAL A 77 -0.23 11.33 -2.04
N CYS A 78 0.87 10.59 -2.07
CA CYS A 78 1.92 10.65 -1.05
C CYS A 78 3.25 11.30 -1.46
N ILE A 79 3.45 11.60 -2.76
CA ILE A 79 4.72 12.09 -3.33
C ILE A 79 4.46 13.34 -4.16
#